data_AF-A0A2W0A898-F1
#
_entry.id   AF-A0A2W0A898-F1
#
_cell.length_a   1.000
_cell.length_b   1.000
_cell.length_c   1.000
_cell.angle_alpha   90.00
_cell.angle_beta   90.00
_cell.angle_gamma   90.00
#
_symmetry.space_group_name_H-M   'P 1'
#
loop_
_entity.id
_entity.type
_entity.pdbx_description
1 polymer ?
#
loop_
_entity_poly.entity_id
_entity_poly.type
_entity_poly.pdbx_seq_one_letter_code
_entity_poly.pdbx_strand_id
1 'polypeptide(L)'
;MIRREFLEYFSKSLLSLGLGFRFSPAAEVAGRSVSQNAPVRTPAEQVLPGTAPLAPHGDLAEQMEDGIQRFLLQRIQETPQERTRLWQWNYRSVQDYEKSVSLHRQRLRQIIGAVDPRVPPLAPELLVSALGPAELAQASGYRVFAVRWSVFDPVDLGLGGLRAEGLLLQPSSRELARVVAVPDADWTPEMLVGLAAGVPASAQFARRLVEKGCQVLVPLLINRDAAFSGNVEIEMTNQPHREWIYRMAFEIGRHIIVYEVQKVLAAIDWFVSENQPPRVPIGVMGYGEGGLIALYSAALDSRIDATVVSGYFQERENVWKEPIYRDVWGLVREFDDAEIASLIAPRVLIIEACRGPELNGPPPAAQEHQNVACPNGKLISPPVDSVQREVDRTRPIFAALGAGQNLHLTINKGGRGVAGSQEALKFLLRSLGVRRPLRPIAESPHYVREGVDPQLRLRSQLDQMIVFTQGLVQKSPERRAEFWSKTDASSPERWRETTKLQRDYIWEETG
;
A
#
# COMPACT_ATOMS: atom_id res chain seq x y z
N MET A 1 19.76 -31.09 -10.57
CA MET A 1 20.04 -29.66 -10.35
C MET A 1 20.97 -29.59 -9.14
N ILE A 2 22.14 -28.95 -9.26
CA ILE A 2 23.26 -29.19 -8.34
C ILE A 2 23.04 -28.42 -7.03
N ARG A 3 23.14 -29.10 -5.88
CA ARG A 3 23.01 -28.61 -4.48
C ARG A 3 23.64 -27.25 -4.20
N ARG A 4 24.65 -26.84 -4.98
CA ARG A 4 25.35 -25.56 -4.89
C ARG A 4 24.54 -24.39 -5.46
N GLU A 5 23.80 -24.59 -6.56
CA GLU A 5 22.88 -23.58 -7.12
C GLU A 5 21.64 -23.40 -6.24
N PHE A 6 21.18 -24.47 -5.59
CA PHE A 6 20.05 -24.44 -4.64
C PHE A 6 20.40 -23.71 -3.34
N LEU A 7 21.59 -23.94 -2.76
CA LEU A 7 22.05 -23.24 -1.55
C LEU A 7 22.36 -21.75 -1.80
N GLU A 8 22.78 -21.37 -3.01
CA GLU A 8 22.88 -19.96 -3.40
C GLU A 8 21.51 -19.29 -3.53
N TYR A 9 20.48 -20.03 -3.96
CA TYR A 9 19.10 -19.55 -4.03
C TYR A 9 18.50 -19.36 -2.61
N PHE A 10 18.79 -20.30 -1.71
CA PHE A 10 18.24 -20.31 -0.36
C PHE A 10 18.90 -19.31 0.61
N SER A 11 20.23 -19.13 0.51
CA SER A 11 20.92 -18.12 1.32
C SER A 11 20.43 -16.71 0.98
N LYS A 12 20.13 -16.42 -0.29
CA LYS A 12 19.54 -15.16 -0.74
C LYS A 12 18.10 -14.96 -0.25
N SER A 13 17.30 -16.02 -0.18
CA SER A 13 15.92 -15.95 0.32
C SER A 13 15.84 -15.75 1.84
N LEU A 14 16.71 -16.37 2.63
CA LEU A 14 16.77 -16.19 4.10
C LEU A 14 17.43 -14.88 4.53
N LEU A 15 18.44 -14.41 3.79
CA LEU A 15 18.99 -13.04 3.97
C LEU A 15 17.92 -11.97 3.70
N SER A 16 16.98 -12.23 2.79
CA SER A 16 15.84 -11.36 2.54
C SER A 16 14.78 -11.34 3.67
N LEU A 17 14.96 -12.12 4.73
CA LEU A 17 14.13 -12.06 5.95
C LEU A 17 14.93 -11.58 7.19
N GLY A 18 16.13 -11.03 7.00
CA GLY A 18 16.95 -10.50 8.10
C GLY A 18 17.49 -11.55 9.08
N LEU A 19 17.26 -12.85 8.85
CA LEU A 19 17.74 -13.94 9.69
C LEU A 19 19.07 -14.49 9.15
N GLY A 20 20.14 -13.73 9.38
CA GLY A 20 21.50 -14.18 9.08
C GLY A 20 22.05 -15.13 10.16
N PHE A 21 21.69 -16.42 10.12
CA PHE A 21 22.49 -17.43 10.83
C PHE A 21 23.71 -17.80 9.98
N ARG A 22 24.89 -17.24 10.30
CA ARG A 22 26.16 -17.81 9.84
C ARG A 22 26.40 -19.13 10.58
N PHE A 23 26.07 -20.26 9.96
CA PHE A 23 26.68 -21.52 10.33
C PHE A 23 28.13 -21.52 9.88
N SER A 24 29.05 -21.18 10.79
CA SER A 24 30.48 -21.41 10.59
C SER A 24 30.77 -22.88 10.93
N PRO A 25 31.48 -23.64 10.08
CA PRO A 25 31.95 -24.98 10.46
C PRO A 25 32.96 -24.80 11.59
N ALA A 26 32.70 -25.46 12.73
CA ALA A 26 33.55 -25.37 13.91
C ALA A 26 35.00 -25.73 13.56
N ALA A 27 35.90 -24.77 13.75
CA ALA A 27 37.34 -25.00 13.72
C ALA A 27 37.74 -25.85 14.93
N GLU A 28 38.64 -26.81 14.68
CA GLU A 28 39.31 -27.64 15.67
C GLU A 28 39.89 -26.78 16.81
N VAL A 29 39.47 -27.04 18.04
CA VAL A 29 40.18 -26.60 19.23
C VAL A 29 40.79 -27.82 19.89
N ALA A 30 42.12 -27.88 19.81
CA ALA A 30 42.96 -28.89 20.40
C ALA A 30 42.85 -28.91 21.95
N GLY A 31 42.72 -30.12 22.48
CA GLY A 31 43.46 -30.62 23.64
C GLY A 31 43.30 -29.90 24.99
N ARG A 32 42.32 -30.32 25.78
CA ARG A 32 42.49 -30.46 27.24
C ARG A 32 41.89 -31.79 27.70
N SER A 33 42.76 -32.66 28.20
CA SER A 33 42.44 -33.96 28.78
C SER A 33 41.66 -33.80 30.08
N VAL A 34 40.37 -34.16 30.06
CA VAL A 34 39.58 -34.35 31.28
C VAL A 34 39.53 -35.84 31.58
N SER A 35 40.18 -36.20 32.69
CA SER A 35 40.01 -37.39 33.52
C SER A 35 38.88 -38.35 33.10
N GLN A 36 39.27 -39.49 32.51
CA GLN A 36 38.45 -40.69 32.40
C GLN A 36 38.20 -41.28 33.79
N ASN A 37 36.95 -41.19 34.28
CA ASN A 37 36.28 -42.19 35.12
C ASN A 37 34.94 -41.64 35.65
N ALA A 38 33.94 -41.62 34.77
CA ALA A 38 32.54 -41.67 35.15
C ALA A 38 31.80 -42.43 34.03
N PRO A 39 30.93 -43.41 34.34
CA PRO A 39 30.12 -44.06 33.32
C PRO A 39 29.19 -42.98 32.74
N VAL A 40 29.40 -42.63 31.47
CA VAL A 40 28.42 -41.87 30.69
C VAL A 40 27.18 -42.76 30.62
N ARG A 41 26.18 -42.45 31.44
CA ARG A 41 24.83 -42.97 31.23
C ARG A 41 24.35 -42.35 29.93
N THR A 42 24.44 -43.09 28.82
CA THR A 42 23.66 -42.81 27.63
C THR A 42 22.21 -42.81 28.07
N PRO A 43 21.45 -41.69 27.99
CA PRO A 43 20.02 -41.77 28.21
C PRO A 43 19.50 -42.77 27.18
N ALA A 44 18.85 -43.83 27.62
CA ALA A 44 18.06 -44.64 26.71
C ALA A 44 17.08 -43.68 26.02
N GLU A 45 17.15 -43.57 24.70
CA GLU A 45 16.19 -42.80 23.90
C GLU A 45 14.79 -43.34 24.22
N GLN A 46 14.10 -42.67 25.13
CA GLN A 46 12.70 -42.94 25.42
C GLN A 46 11.91 -42.40 24.23
N VAL A 47 11.64 -43.29 23.27
CA VAL A 47 10.65 -43.03 22.21
C VAL A 47 9.33 -42.66 22.90
N LEU A 48 8.76 -41.51 22.52
CA LEU A 48 7.50 -41.04 23.10
C LEU A 48 6.41 -42.11 22.88
N PRO A 49 5.55 -42.41 23.87
CA PRO A 49 4.48 -43.39 23.71
C PRO A 49 3.61 -43.10 22.48
N GLY A 50 3.46 -44.08 21.59
CA GLY A 50 2.68 -43.95 20.36
C GLY A 50 3.41 -43.33 19.16
N THR A 51 4.73 -43.10 19.24
CA THR A 51 5.52 -42.59 18.11
C THR A 51 6.51 -43.63 17.58
N ALA A 52 6.90 -43.48 16.31
CA ALA A 52 8.00 -44.21 15.71
C ALA A 52 9.20 -43.26 15.51
N PRO A 53 10.44 -43.76 15.58
CA PRO A 53 11.61 -42.96 15.21
C PRO A 53 11.44 -42.36 13.81
N LEU A 54 11.74 -41.08 13.66
CA LEU A 54 11.71 -40.42 12.36
C LEU A 54 12.79 -41.05 11.45
N ALA A 55 12.36 -41.84 10.48
CA ALA A 55 13.26 -42.40 9.47
C ALA A 55 13.50 -41.35 8.38
N PRO A 56 14.74 -40.84 8.20
CA PRO A 56 15.03 -39.84 7.17
C PRO A 56 14.97 -40.51 5.79
N HIS A 57 13.80 -40.45 5.16
CA HIS A 57 13.63 -40.83 3.75
C HIS A 57 13.67 -39.55 2.91
N GLY A 58 14.71 -39.40 2.07
CA GLY A 58 14.88 -38.19 1.25
C GLY A 58 15.33 -36.96 2.03
N ASP A 59 15.18 -35.78 1.42
CA ASP A 59 15.45 -34.50 2.09
C ASP A 59 14.23 -34.08 2.91
N LEU A 60 14.35 -34.11 4.23
CA LEU A 60 13.26 -33.74 5.14
C LEU A 60 12.98 -32.24 5.13
N ALA A 61 13.95 -31.39 4.80
CA ALA A 61 13.75 -29.95 4.72
C ALA A 61 12.90 -29.60 3.49
N GLU A 62 13.23 -30.19 2.34
CA GLU A 62 12.45 -30.04 1.11
C GLU A 62 11.00 -30.53 1.30
N GLN A 63 10.81 -31.67 1.94
CA GLN A 63 9.47 -32.19 2.25
C GLN A 63 8.68 -31.29 3.20
N MET A 64 9.35 -30.67 4.18
CA MET A 64 8.72 -29.71 5.09
C MET A 64 8.28 -28.46 4.32
N GLU A 65 9.13 -27.93 3.44
CA GLU A 65 8.80 -26.77 2.59
C GLU A 65 7.62 -27.07 1.66
N ASP A 66 7.64 -28.21 0.97
CA ASP A 66 6.52 -28.67 0.13
C ASP A 66 5.23 -28.85 0.94
N GLY A 67 5.34 -29.32 2.18
CA GLY A 67 4.23 -29.43 3.12
C GLY A 67 3.65 -28.07 3.48
N ILE A 68 4.50 -27.12 3.86
CA ILE A 68 4.11 -25.74 4.21
C ILE A 68 3.45 -25.06 3.01
N GLN A 69 4.05 -25.16 1.82
CA GLN A 69 3.50 -24.55 0.60
C GLN A 69 2.12 -25.13 0.27
N ARG A 70 1.95 -26.47 0.29
CA ARG A 70 0.65 -27.10 0.04
C ARG A 70 -0.40 -26.65 1.05
N PHE A 71 -0.04 -26.61 2.34
CA PHE A 71 -0.94 -26.14 3.39
C PHE A 71 -1.37 -24.68 3.16
N LEU A 72 -0.43 -23.77 2.92
CA LEU A 72 -0.72 -22.34 2.71
C LEU A 72 -1.57 -22.11 1.45
N LEU A 73 -1.28 -22.81 0.35
CA LEU A 73 -2.08 -22.74 -0.87
C LEU A 73 -3.50 -23.27 -0.67
N GLN A 74 -3.67 -24.35 0.10
CA GLN A 74 -4.99 -24.85 0.47
C GLN A 74 -5.75 -23.83 1.33
N ARG A 75 -5.10 -23.21 2.33
CA ARG A 75 -5.71 -22.17 3.16
C ARG A 75 -6.19 -20.98 2.34
N ILE A 76 -5.40 -20.54 1.35
CA ILE A 76 -5.81 -19.48 0.41
C ILE A 76 -7.07 -19.89 -0.36
N GLN A 77 -7.17 -21.14 -0.83
CA GLN A 77 -8.35 -21.63 -1.56
C GLN A 77 -9.61 -21.71 -0.69
N GLU A 78 -9.47 -21.98 0.61
CA GLU A 78 -10.57 -22.04 1.57
C GLU A 78 -11.07 -20.63 1.99
N THR A 79 -10.19 -19.63 1.89
CA THR A 79 -10.42 -18.27 2.38
C THR A 79 -11.71 -17.61 1.86
N PRO A 80 -12.11 -17.70 0.57
CA PRO A 80 -13.35 -17.06 0.11
C PRO A 80 -14.62 -17.53 0.86
N GLN A 81 -14.69 -18.81 1.20
CA GLN A 81 -15.84 -19.38 1.93
C GLN A 81 -15.85 -18.93 3.40
N GLU A 82 -14.67 -18.86 4.01
CA GLU A 82 -14.51 -18.39 5.39
C GLU A 82 -14.81 -16.89 5.49
N ARG A 83 -14.24 -16.10 4.57
CA ARG A 83 -14.44 -14.65 4.44
C ARG A 83 -15.92 -14.29 4.38
N THR A 84 -16.71 -14.97 3.54
CA THR A 84 -18.15 -14.72 3.42
C THR A 84 -18.90 -14.80 4.77
N ARG A 85 -18.45 -15.63 5.72
CA ARG A 85 -19.08 -15.79 7.04
C ARG A 85 -18.79 -14.64 7.99
N LEU A 86 -17.74 -13.85 7.72
CA LEU A 86 -17.36 -12.71 8.55
C LEU A 86 -18.27 -11.50 8.30
N TRP A 87 -18.88 -11.40 7.12
CA TRP A 87 -19.64 -10.23 6.69
C TRP A 87 -21.13 -10.37 6.96
N GLN A 88 -21.68 -9.41 7.69
CA GLN A 88 -23.12 -9.32 7.99
C GLN A 88 -23.66 -7.93 7.64
N TRP A 89 -23.77 -7.66 6.33
CA TRP A 89 -24.29 -6.38 5.85
C TRP A 89 -25.75 -6.15 6.26
N ASN A 90 -26.05 -4.95 6.75
CA ASN A 90 -27.41 -4.56 7.09
C ASN A 90 -27.96 -3.54 6.06
N TYR A 91 -28.86 -4.00 5.19
CA TYR A 91 -29.41 -3.19 4.10
C TYR A 91 -30.68 -2.40 4.43
N ARG A 92 -31.08 -2.31 5.71
CA ARG A 92 -32.34 -1.62 6.10
C ARG A 92 -32.31 -0.12 5.78
N SER A 93 -31.16 0.51 5.94
CA SER A 93 -30.92 1.92 5.64
C SER A 93 -29.42 2.15 5.40
N VAL A 94 -29.06 3.28 4.80
CA VAL A 94 -27.64 3.67 4.66
C VAL A 94 -26.95 3.77 6.02
N GLN A 95 -27.65 4.26 7.05
CA GLN A 95 -27.10 4.38 8.40
C GLN A 95 -26.84 3.01 9.03
N ASP A 96 -27.78 2.08 8.89
CA ASP A 96 -27.62 0.71 9.38
C ASP A 96 -26.49 -0.03 8.66
N TYR A 97 -26.36 0.20 7.35
CA TYR A 97 -25.28 -0.35 6.54
C TYR A 97 -23.91 0.15 7.02
N GLU A 98 -23.75 1.47 7.16
CA GLU A 98 -22.51 2.07 7.66
C GLU A 98 -22.12 1.56 9.04
N LYS A 99 -23.11 1.35 9.92
CA LYS A 99 -22.89 0.74 11.23
C LYS A 99 -22.43 -0.71 11.08
N SER A 100 -23.06 -1.51 10.21
CA SER A 100 -22.70 -2.92 10.00
C SER A 100 -21.29 -3.12 9.47
N VAL A 101 -20.79 -2.20 8.63
CA VAL A 101 -19.44 -2.30 8.05
C VAL A 101 -18.36 -1.55 8.84
N SER A 102 -18.74 -0.85 9.92
CA SER A 102 -17.83 0.00 10.69
C SER A 102 -16.66 -0.77 11.33
N LEU A 103 -16.91 -1.97 11.84
CA LEU A 103 -15.87 -2.82 12.43
C LEU A 103 -14.91 -3.34 11.35
N HIS A 104 -15.43 -3.75 10.20
CA HIS A 104 -14.60 -4.14 9.04
C HIS A 104 -13.75 -2.98 8.54
N ARG A 105 -14.29 -1.75 8.49
CA ARG A 105 -13.50 -0.55 8.17
C ARG A 105 -12.41 -0.28 9.20
N GLN A 106 -12.68 -0.51 10.49
CA GLN A 106 -11.68 -0.41 11.54
C GLN A 106 -10.60 -1.50 11.41
N ARG A 107 -10.98 -2.74 11.07
CA ARG A 107 -10.03 -3.82 10.83
C ARG A 107 -9.17 -3.56 9.60
N LEU A 108 -9.76 -3.10 8.48
CA LEU A 108 -8.99 -2.65 7.32
C LEU A 108 -7.97 -1.56 7.72
N ARG A 109 -8.40 -0.57 8.51
CA ARG A 109 -7.50 0.48 9.04
C ARG A 109 -6.34 -0.12 9.83
N GLN A 110 -6.60 -1.11 10.68
CA GLN A 110 -5.58 -1.77 11.48
C GLN A 110 -4.59 -2.57 10.63
N ILE A 111 -5.08 -3.47 9.76
CA ILE A 111 -4.21 -4.41 9.02
C ILE A 111 -3.30 -3.70 8.02
N ILE A 112 -3.73 -2.56 7.44
CA ILE A 112 -2.86 -1.79 6.55
C ILE A 112 -1.90 -0.88 7.34
N GLY A 113 -2.06 -0.76 8.66
CA GLY A 113 -1.23 0.09 9.52
C GLY A 113 -1.66 1.56 9.58
N ALA A 114 -2.92 1.90 9.30
CA ALA A 114 -3.46 3.26 9.30
C ALA A 114 -3.83 3.75 10.72
N VAL A 115 -2.91 3.56 11.67
CA VAL A 115 -3.16 3.80 13.10
C VAL A 115 -2.49 5.07 13.64
N ASP A 116 -1.60 5.70 12.85
CA ASP A 116 -1.00 6.97 13.23
C ASP A 116 -1.97 8.15 13.02
N PRO A 117 -2.08 9.08 13.98
CA PRO A 117 -2.92 10.26 13.83
C PRO A 117 -2.31 11.22 12.83
N ARG A 118 -3.13 11.70 11.89
CA ARG A 118 -2.73 12.81 11.00
C ARG A 118 -2.75 14.14 11.73
N VAL A 119 -1.92 15.07 11.26
CA VAL A 119 -1.92 16.45 11.75
C VAL A 119 -3.22 17.17 11.39
N PRO A 120 -3.60 18.24 12.11
CA PRO A 120 -4.73 19.09 11.71
C PRO A 120 -4.60 19.61 10.28
N PRO A 121 -5.72 19.74 9.53
CA PRO A 121 -5.67 20.17 8.15
C PRO A 121 -5.11 21.59 8.01
N LEU A 122 -4.09 21.72 7.17
CA LEU A 122 -3.49 22.99 6.76
C LEU A 122 -3.47 23.06 5.24
N ALA A 123 -3.58 24.29 4.71
CA ALA A 123 -3.39 24.50 3.27
C ALA A 123 -1.98 24.07 2.84
N PRO A 124 -1.83 23.40 1.68
CA PRO A 124 -0.52 23.05 1.15
C PRO A 124 0.37 24.28 1.00
N GLU A 125 1.60 24.16 1.46
CA GLU A 125 2.66 25.14 1.27
C GLU A 125 3.07 25.16 -0.20
N LEU A 126 3.16 26.36 -0.79
CA LEU A 126 3.69 26.53 -2.15
C LEU A 126 5.21 26.46 -2.11
N LEU A 127 5.79 25.57 -2.92
CA LEU A 127 7.25 25.47 -3.09
C LEU A 127 7.72 26.46 -4.15
N VAL A 128 8.05 27.68 -3.70
CA VAL A 128 8.42 28.82 -4.58
C VAL A 128 9.92 29.11 -4.50
N SER A 129 10.49 29.63 -5.60
CA SER A 129 11.83 30.25 -5.57
C SER A 129 11.71 31.67 -5.02
N ALA A 130 12.70 32.12 -4.24
CA ALA A 130 12.67 33.41 -3.53
C ALA A 130 12.44 34.63 -4.43
N LEU A 131 12.80 34.54 -5.72
CA LEU A 131 12.70 35.64 -6.68
C LEU A 131 11.82 35.29 -7.90
N GLY A 132 11.10 34.17 -7.86
CA GLY A 132 10.33 33.65 -8.99
C GLY A 132 8.82 33.74 -8.81
N PRO A 133 8.04 33.56 -9.90
CA PRO A 133 6.60 33.41 -9.80
C PRO A 133 6.24 32.16 -8.96
N ALA A 134 5.13 32.24 -8.21
CA ALA A 134 4.66 31.11 -7.41
C ALA A 134 4.28 29.90 -8.30
N GLU A 135 3.72 30.21 -9.47
CA GLU A 135 3.29 29.26 -10.48
C GLU A 135 4.49 28.53 -11.08
N LEU A 136 4.40 27.20 -11.13
CA LEU A 136 5.38 26.36 -11.81
C LEU A 136 5.15 26.38 -13.33
N ALA A 137 3.88 26.25 -13.73
CA ALA A 137 3.47 26.17 -15.12
C ALA A 137 2.06 26.73 -15.33
N GLN A 138 1.74 27.07 -16.57
CA GLN A 138 0.45 27.62 -16.97
C GLN A 138 -0.11 26.91 -18.20
N ALA A 139 -1.44 26.89 -18.30
CA ALA A 139 -2.17 26.47 -19.49
C ALA A 139 -3.41 27.35 -19.67
N SER A 140 -4.11 27.16 -20.79
CA SER A 140 -5.39 27.85 -21.01
C SER A 140 -6.43 27.41 -19.97
N GLY A 141 -6.72 28.28 -19.00
CA GLY A 141 -7.79 28.10 -18.01
C GLY A 141 -7.41 27.46 -16.68
N TYR A 142 -6.12 27.20 -16.44
CA TYR A 142 -5.64 26.76 -15.13
C TYR A 142 -4.14 27.04 -14.92
N ARG A 143 -3.71 26.95 -13.65
CA ARG A 143 -2.34 27.14 -13.20
C ARG A 143 -1.85 25.92 -12.44
N VAL A 144 -0.54 25.67 -12.48
CA VAL A 144 0.09 24.54 -11.79
C VAL A 144 1.07 25.05 -10.75
N PHE A 145 1.00 24.53 -9.53
CA PHE A 145 1.88 24.86 -8.42
C PHE A 145 2.59 23.61 -7.90
N ALA A 146 3.88 23.73 -7.57
CA ALA A 146 4.56 22.72 -6.76
C ALA A 146 4.17 22.94 -5.29
N VAL A 147 3.73 21.88 -4.61
CA VAL A 147 3.18 22.00 -3.25
C VAL A 147 3.70 20.92 -2.31
N ARG A 148 3.64 21.23 -1.02
CA ARG A 148 3.94 20.31 0.09
C ARG A 148 2.87 20.43 1.17
N TRP A 149 2.45 19.32 1.76
CA TRP A 149 1.51 19.32 2.90
C TRP A 149 1.94 18.34 3.98
N SER A 150 1.67 18.68 5.24
CA SER A 150 1.99 17.82 6.38
C SER A 150 1.01 16.64 6.48
N VAL A 151 1.52 15.46 6.85
CA VAL A 151 0.72 14.24 7.03
C VAL A 151 0.78 13.79 8.48
N PHE A 152 1.98 13.55 9.01
CA PHE A 152 2.21 13.18 10.41
C PHE A 152 3.17 14.16 11.08
N ASP A 153 2.93 14.39 12.37
CA ASP A 153 3.88 15.09 13.22
C ASP A 153 5.15 14.25 13.40
N PRO A 154 6.28 14.88 13.79
CA PRO A 154 7.45 14.19 14.29
C PRO A 154 7.11 13.10 15.31
N VAL A 155 7.75 11.93 15.18
CA VAL A 155 7.58 10.82 16.12
C VAL A 155 8.03 11.21 17.55
N ASP A 156 9.07 12.04 17.65
CA ASP A 156 9.55 12.69 18.88
C ASP A 156 10.36 13.94 18.52
N LEU A 157 10.75 14.74 19.52
CA LEU A 157 11.68 15.85 19.40
C LEU A 157 13.00 15.36 18.78
N GLY A 158 13.33 15.89 17.60
CA GLY A 158 14.53 15.52 16.84
C GLY A 158 14.36 14.35 15.88
N LEU A 159 13.20 13.70 15.85
CA LEU A 159 12.83 12.72 14.83
C LEU A 159 11.99 13.36 13.72
N GLY A 160 11.94 12.72 12.56
CA GLY A 160 11.18 13.26 11.41
C GLY A 160 9.69 12.98 11.52
N GLY A 161 8.88 13.94 11.05
CA GLY A 161 7.48 13.71 10.68
C GLY A 161 7.38 13.22 9.24
N LEU A 162 6.14 13.09 8.74
CA LEU A 162 5.91 12.76 7.33
C LEU A 162 5.19 13.92 6.65
N ARG A 163 5.75 14.38 5.52
CA ARG A 163 5.09 15.32 4.62
C ARG A 163 4.92 14.68 3.25
N ALA A 164 3.94 15.17 2.51
CA ALA A 164 3.69 14.79 1.14
C ALA A 164 4.06 15.96 0.20
N GLU A 165 4.55 15.62 -0.98
CA GLU A 165 4.88 16.59 -2.03
C GLU A 165 4.21 16.20 -3.35
N GLY A 166 3.94 17.18 -4.20
CA GLY A 166 3.23 16.96 -5.45
C GLY A 166 2.94 18.25 -6.22
N LEU A 167 1.93 18.17 -7.09
CA LEU A 167 1.46 19.32 -7.88
C LEU A 167 0.00 19.63 -7.57
N LEU A 168 -0.33 20.92 -7.48
CA LEU A 168 -1.70 21.43 -7.39
C LEU A 168 -2.07 22.13 -8.71
N LEU A 169 -3.11 21.66 -9.37
CA LEU A 169 -3.69 22.28 -10.56
C LEU A 169 -4.93 23.05 -10.13
N GLN A 170 -4.86 24.36 -10.29
CA GLN A 170 -5.88 25.31 -9.87
C GLN A 170 -6.61 25.85 -11.10
N PRO A 171 -7.92 25.58 -11.28
CA PRO A 171 -8.69 26.18 -12.37
C PRO A 171 -8.74 27.70 -12.20
N SER A 172 -8.76 28.43 -13.32
CA SER A 172 -8.93 29.89 -13.33
C SER A 172 -10.37 30.32 -12.99
N SER A 173 -11.33 29.42 -13.14
CA SER A 173 -12.70 29.61 -12.65
C SER A 173 -12.85 29.09 -11.22
N ARG A 174 -13.96 29.44 -10.57
CA ARG A 174 -14.39 28.79 -9.33
C ARG A 174 -14.38 27.25 -9.48
N GLU A 175 -13.91 26.57 -8.44
CA GLU A 175 -13.86 25.11 -8.36
C GLU A 175 -15.27 24.54 -8.39
N LEU A 176 -15.47 23.52 -9.22
CA LEU A 176 -16.74 22.77 -9.29
C LEU A 176 -16.68 21.47 -8.47
N ALA A 177 -15.46 20.96 -8.27
CA ALA A 177 -15.15 19.78 -7.46
C ALA A 177 -13.67 19.83 -7.07
N ARG A 178 -13.28 19.04 -6.07
CA ARG A 178 -11.88 18.85 -5.68
C ARG A 178 -11.51 17.38 -5.86
N VAL A 179 -10.39 17.08 -6.51
CA VAL A 179 -10.00 15.70 -6.83
C VAL A 179 -8.55 15.46 -6.46
N VAL A 180 -8.29 14.37 -5.74
CA VAL A 180 -6.93 13.84 -5.63
C VAL A 180 -6.71 12.85 -6.79
N ALA A 181 -5.79 13.18 -7.70
CA ALA A 181 -5.47 12.37 -8.87
C ALA A 181 -4.13 11.64 -8.62
N VAL A 182 -4.20 10.34 -8.32
CA VAL A 182 -3.08 9.54 -7.85
C VAL A 182 -2.47 8.73 -9.01
N PRO A 183 -1.22 9.02 -9.42
CA PRO A 183 -0.56 8.29 -10.50
C PRO A 183 -0.22 6.84 -10.12
N ASP A 184 0.20 6.02 -11.08
CA ASP A 184 0.98 4.82 -10.75
C ASP A 184 2.35 5.23 -10.18
N ALA A 185 2.99 4.35 -9.40
CA ALA A 185 4.25 4.66 -8.72
C ALA A 185 5.37 5.13 -9.66
N ASP A 186 5.40 4.68 -10.91
CA ASP A 186 6.44 5.07 -11.87
C ASP A 186 6.06 6.29 -12.73
N TRP A 187 4.89 6.89 -12.49
CA TRP A 187 4.48 8.12 -13.15
C TRP A 187 4.70 9.30 -12.20
N THR A 188 5.62 10.21 -12.56
CA THR A 188 5.79 11.43 -11.77
C THR A 188 4.56 12.34 -11.90
N PRO A 189 4.31 13.23 -10.92
CA PRO A 189 3.29 14.26 -11.05
C PRO A 189 3.41 15.06 -12.36
N GLU A 190 4.63 15.43 -12.75
CA GLU A 190 4.93 16.14 -13.99
C GLU A 190 4.49 15.36 -15.23
N MET A 191 4.72 14.04 -15.28
CA MET A 191 4.27 13.19 -16.37
C MET A 191 2.74 13.16 -16.46
N LEU A 192 2.06 12.97 -15.33
CA LEU A 192 0.59 12.88 -15.28
C LEU A 192 -0.12 14.19 -15.69
N VAL A 193 0.52 15.34 -15.47
CA VAL A 193 -0.04 16.65 -15.84
C VAL A 193 0.40 17.14 -17.21
N GLY A 194 1.30 16.41 -17.88
CA GLY A 194 1.80 16.73 -19.22
C GLY A 194 2.94 17.74 -19.28
N LEU A 195 3.66 17.93 -18.17
CA LEU A 195 4.89 18.74 -18.10
C LEU A 195 6.15 17.93 -18.44
N ALA A 196 6.09 16.60 -18.33
CA ALA A 196 7.16 15.70 -18.73
C ALA A 196 6.62 14.58 -19.64
N ALA A 197 7.49 14.01 -20.47
CA ALA A 197 7.17 12.84 -21.29
C ALA A 197 7.05 11.58 -20.41
N GLY A 198 6.27 10.59 -20.85
CA GLY A 198 6.10 9.29 -20.17
C GLY A 198 4.65 8.83 -20.10
N VAL A 199 3.71 9.77 -20.06
CA VAL A 199 2.26 9.48 -20.03
C VAL A 199 1.58 10.07 -21.26
N PRO A 200 0.87 9.27 -22.08
CA PRO A 200 0.17 9.78 -23.24
C PRO A 200 -0.96 10.73 -22.82
N ALA A 201 -1.21 11.77 -23.61
CA ALA A 201 -2.14 12.84 -23.25
C ALA A 201 -3.58 12.36 -22.93
N SER A 202 -4.01 11.24 -23.53
CA SER A 202 -5.30 10.62 -23.21
C SER A 202 -5.39 10.09 -21.77
N ALA A 203 -4.25 9.71 -21.18
CA ALA A 203 -4.11 9.16 -19.83
C ALA A 203 -3.66 10.20 -18.80
N GLN A 204 -3.45 11.46 -19.19
CA GLN A 204 -3.16 12.59 -18.29
C GLN A 204 -4.43 13.04 -17.54
N PHE A 205 -5.03 12.14 -16.76
CA PHE A 205 -6.37 12.36 -16.18
C PHE A 205 -6.43 13.55 -15.22
N ALA A 206 -5.35 13.87 -14.50
CA ALA A 206 -5.27 15.05 -13.64
C ALA A 206 -5.51 16.35 -14.45
N ARG A 207 -4.83 16.45 -15.60
CA ARG A 207 -4.99 17.57 -16.54
C ARG A 207 -6.41 17.62 -17.10
N ARG A 208 -6.95 16.47 -17.52
CA ARG A 208 -8.31 16.40 -18.09
C ARG A 208 -9.41 16.78 -17.09
N LEU A 209 -9.17 16.60 -15.80
CA LEU A 209 -10.07 17.02 -14.72
C LEU A 209 -10.01 18.53 -14.47
N VAL A 210 -8.81 19.14 -14.39
CA VAL A 210 -8.70 20.59 -14.17
C VAL A 210 -9.27 21.40 -15.34
N GLU A 211 -9.12 20.91 -16.58
CA GLU A 211 -9.75 21.48 -17.78
C GLU A 211 -11.31 21.49 -17.71
N LYS A 212 -11.90 20.83 -16.72
CA LYS A 212 -13.34 20.81 -16.46
C LYS A 212 -13.76 21.61 -15.22
N GLY A 213 -12.83 22.31 -14.58
CA GLY A 213 -13.08 23.15 -13.41
C GLY A 213 -12.92 22.42 -12.08
N CYS A 214 -12.33 21.22 -12.07
CA CYS A 214 -11.92 20.58 -10.82
C CYS A 214 -10.61 21.21 -10.32
N GLN A 215 -10.49 21.49 -9.02
CA GLN A 215 -9.17 21.66 -8.42
C GLN A 215 -8.56 20.27 -8.22
N VAL A 216 -7.32 20.06 -8.69
CA VAL A 216 -6.72 18.73 -8.70
C VAL A 216 -5.40 18.74 -7.95
N LEU A 217 -5.26 17.85 -6.96
CA LEU A 217 -3.99 17.61 -6.28
C LEU A 217 -3.40 16.28 -6.76
N VAL A 218 -2.13 16.29 -7.14
CA VAL A 218 -1.40 15.12 -7.66
C VAL A 218 -0.23 14.81 -6.73
N PRO A 219 -0.34 13.79 -5.85
CA PRO A 219 0.76 13.40 -4.97
C PRO A 219 1.87 12.67 -5.73
N LEU A 220 3.11 12.83 -5.26
CA LEU A 220 4.21 11.93 -5.60
C LEU A 220 4.09 10.62 -4.81
N LEU A 221 4.13 9.50 -5.53
CA LEU A 221 4.31 8.17 -4.98
C LEU A 221 5.78 7.76 -5.02
N ILE A 222 6.17 6.86 -4.13
CA ILE A 222 7.51 6.23 -4.15
C ILE A 222 7.55 5.25 -5.32
N ASN A 223 8.48 5.47 -6.25
CA ASN A 223 8.60 4.68 -7.48
C ASN A 223 9.30 3.32 -7.26
N ARG A 224 9.44 2.54 -8.34
CA ARG A 224 10.02 1.20 -8.29
C ARG A 224 11.48 1.12 -8.75
N ASP A 225 12.14 2.27 -8.90
CA ASP A 225 13.59 2.36 -9.08
C ASP A 225 14.31 1.93 -7.78
N ALA A 226 15.62 1.69 -7.83
CA ALA A 226 16.47 1.29 -6.71
C ALA A 226 17.65 2.24 -6.46
N ALA A 227 17.76 3.36 -7.19
CA ALA A 227 18.91 4.27 -7.15
C ALA A 227 19.25 4.82 -5.75
N PHE A 228 18.28 4.88 -4.84
CA PHE A 228 18.42 5.38 -3.47
C PHE A 228 18.18 4.31 -2.40
N SER A 229 18.13 3.03 -2.79
CA SER A 229 17.89 1.91 -1.86
C SER A 229 19.20 1.39 -1.28
N GLY A 230 19.67 2.01 -0.21
CA GLY A 230 20.84 1.56 0.54
C GLY A 230 21.53 2.68 1.28
N ASN A 231 22.79 2.44 1.65
CA ASN A 231 23.66 3.46 2.25
C ASN A 231 24.98 3.46 1.48
N VAL A 232 25.34 4.59 0.88
CA VAL A 232 26.57 4.76 0.07
C VAL A 232 27.86 4.48 0.84
N GLU A 233 27.85 4.61 2.17
CA GLU A 233 29.00 4.32 3.03
C GLU A 233 29.11 2.83 3.40
N ILE A 234 28.03 2.06 3.22
CA ILE A 234 27.96 0.64 3.58
C ILE A 234 27.81 -0.19 2.31
N GLU A 235 26.62 -0.16 1.71
CA GLU A 235 26.25 -0.89 0.49
C GLU A 235 24.95 -0.32 -0.10
N MET A 236 24.89 -0.26 -1.43
CA MET A 236 23.67 -0.01 -2.19
C MET A 236 23.04 -1.32 -2.65
N THR A 237 21.73 -1.34 -2.91
CA THR A 237 20.98 -2.55 -3.28
C THR A 237 20.18 -2.36 -4.57
N ASN A 238 19.63 -3.45 -5.10
CA ASN A 238 18.66 -3.43 -6.19
C ASN A 238 17.20 -3.48 -5.73
N GLN A 239 16.93 -3.30 -4.43
CA GLN A 239 15.57 -3.28 -3.90
C GLN A 239 14.83 -2.07 -4.49
N PRO A 240 13.63 -2.25 -5.09
CA PRO A 240 12.77 -1.12 -5.43
C PRO A 240 12.58 -0.22 -4.20
N HIS A 241 12.51 1.11 -4.35
CA HIS A 241 12.33 2.02 -3.22
C HIS A 241 11.08 1.67 -2.39
N ARG A 242 10.01 1.15 -3.04
CA ARG A 242 8.82 0.63 -2.36
C ARG A 242 9.12 -0.58 -1.47
N GLU A 243 9.92 -1.53 -1.97
CA GLU A 243 10.37 -2.69 -1.20
C GLU A 243 11.30 -2.26 -0.05
N TRP A 244 12.19 -1.30 -0.30
CA TRP A 244 13.08 -0.74 0.71
C TRP A 244 12.28 -0.21 1.92
N ILE A 245 11.27 0.63 1.67
CA ILE A 245 10.37 1.11 2.74
C ILE A 245 9.57 -0.04 3.36
N TYR A 246 9.00 -0.93 2.54
CA TYR A 246 8.19 -2.06 3.02
C TYR A 246 8.95 -2.89 4.06
N ARG A 247 10.20 -3.25 3.79
CA ARG A 247 11.01 -4.10 4.67
C ARG A 247 11.23 -3.49 6.06
N MET A 248 11.36 -2.17 6.15
CA MET A 248 11.48 -1.48 7.44
C MET A 248 10.12 -1.31 8.12
N ALA A 249 9.08 -1.00 7.34
CA ALA A 249 7.76 -0.68 7.87
C ALA A 249 7.00 -1.93 8.34
N PHE A 250 7.17 -3.07 7.67
CA PHE A 250 6.44 -4.31 7.96
C PHE A 250 6.64 -4.77 9.41
N GLU A 251 7.88 -4.75 9.89
CA GLU A 251 8.27 -5.19 11.24
C GLU A 251 7.62 -4.39 12.38
N ILE A 252 7.15 -3.18 12.09
CA ILE A 252 6.48 -2.29 13.05
C ILE A 252 4.98 -2.15 12.78
N GLY A 253 4.40 -3.05 11.97
CA GLY A 253 2.97 -3.02 11.62
C GLY A 253 2.60 -1.79 10.79
N ARG A 254 3.49 -1.36 9.89
CA ARG A 254 3.27 -0.30 8.91
C ARG A 254 3.52 -0.81 7.51
N HIS A 255 3.09 -0.01 6.53
CA HIS A 255 3.14 -0.41 5.13
C HIS A 255 3.29 0.80 4.21
N ILE A 256 4.00 0.66 3.09
CA ILE A 256 4.16 1.77 2.11
C ILE A 256 2.81 2.24 1.56
N ILE A 257 1.91 1.30 1.25
CA ILE A 257 0.51 1.57 0.88
C ILE A 257 -0.12 2.57 1.85
N VAL A 258 0.02 2.37 3.16
CA VAL A 258 -0.68 3.21 4.12
C VAL A 258 -0.07 4.58 4.27
N TYR A 259 1.25 4.71 4.17
CA TYR A 259 1.87 6.03 4.14
C TYR A 259 1.31 6.85 2.96
N GLU A 260 1.15 6.24 1.79
CA GLU A 260 0.59 6.91 0.62
C GLU A 260 -0.93 7.15 0.71
N VAL A 261 -1.70 6.22 1.28
CA VAL A 261 -3.12 6.44 1.65
C VAL A 261 -3.24 7.63 2.59
N GLN A 262 -2.35 7.77 3.58
CA GLN A 262 -2.37 8.87 4.54
C GLN A 262 -2.01 10.20 3.89
N LYS A 263 -1.13 10.22 2.86
CA LYS A 263 -0.93 11.43 2.03
C LYS A 263 -2.23 11.88 1.37
N VAL A 264 -2.99 10.94 0.81
CA VAL A 264 -4.30 11.21 0.19
C VAL A 264 -5.30 11.68 1.24
N LEU A 265 -5.42 11.00 2.39
CA LEU A 265 -6.37 11.38 3.43
C LEU A 265 -6.05 12.74 4.06
N ALA A 266 -4.77 13.13 4.19
CA ALA A 266 -4.39 14.48 4.60
C ALA A 266 -4.84 15.54 3.57
N ALA A 267 -4.79 15.21 2.27
CA ALA A 267 -5.35 16.09 1.24
C ALA A 267 -6.88 16.18 1.30
N ILE A 268 -7.57 15.09 1.65
CA ILE A 268 -9.02 15.10 1.90
C ILE A 268 -9.35 15.96 3.12
N ASP A 269 -8.57 15.86 4.20
CA ASP A 269 -8.73 16.72 5.39
C ASP A 269 -8.67 18.20 5.02
N TRP A 270 -7.69 18.59 4.20
CA TRP A 270 -7.57 19.95 3.68
C TRP A 270 -8.75 20.34 2.76
N PHE A 271 -9.14 19.49 1.81
CA PHE A 271 -10.29 19.79 0.94
C PHE A 271 -11.58 19.99 1.73
N VAL A 272 -11.77 19.23 2.81
CA VAL A 272 -12.91 19.38 3.72
C VAL A 272 -12.83 20.70 4.49
N SER A 273 -11.66 21.10 5.00
CA SER A 273 -11.50 22.37 5.72
C SER A 273 -11.71 23.60 4.82
N GLU A 274 -11.32 23.50 3.55
CA GLU A 274 -11.51 24.55 2.55
C GLU A 274 -12.93 24.64 1.99
N ASN A 275 -13.73 23.58 2.15
CA ASN A 275 -15.10 23.53 1.67
C ASN A 275 -16.02 24.39 2.55
N GLN A 276 -15.92 25.72 2.38
CA GLN A 276 -16.87 26.69 2.89
C GLN A 276 -18.15 26.68 2.05
N PRO A 277 -19.32 27.05 2.60
CA PRO A 277 -20.58 27.05 1.85
C PRO A 277 -20.53 27.92 0.57
N PRO A 278 -21.04 27.44 -0.58
CA PRO A 278 -21.48 26.07 -0.86
C PRO A 278 -20.31 25.08 -1.01
N ARG A 279 -20.43 23.92 -0.33
CA ARG A 279 -19.52 22.78 -0.45
C ARG A 279 -19.49 22.28 -1.91
N VAL A 280 -18.29 21.95 -2.39
CA VAL A 280 -18.09 21.22 -3.65
C VAL A 280 -17.75 19.75 -3.37
N PRO A 281 -18.14 18.81 -4.25
CA PRO A 281 -17.86 17.39 -4.03
C PRO A 281 -16.38 17.07 -4.16
N ILE A 282 -15.96 16.03 -3.44
CA ILE A 282 -14.58 15.55 -3.36
C ILE A 282 -14.47 14.19 -4.03
N GLY A 283 -13.52 14.03 -4.94
CA GLY A 283 -13.24 12.76 -5.61
C GLY A 283 -11.81 12.27 -5.43
N VAL A 284 -11.60 10.98 -5.67
CA VAL A 284 -10.26 10.39 -5.81
C VAL A 284 -10.23 9.56 -7.08
N MET A 285 -9.20 9.73 -7.90
CA MET A 285 -9.00 8.91 -9.10
C MET A 285 -7.57 8.41 -9.12
N GLY A 286 -7.37 7.12 -9.33
CA GLY A 286 -6.03 6.57 -9.43
C GLY A 286 -5.85 5.45 -10.44
N TYR A 287 -4.57 5.22 -10.79
CA TYR A 287 -4.13 4.20 -11.72
C TYR A 287 -3.00 3.34 -11.14
N GLY A 288 -3.02 2.01 -11.33
CA GLY A 288 -1.97 1.12 -10.84
C GLY A 288 -1.87 1.15 -9.31
N GLU A 289 -0.71 1.48 -8.74
CA GLU A 289 -0.60 1.74 -7.28
C GLU A 289 -1.54 2.86 -6.84
N GLY A 290 -1.71 3.90 -7.66
CA GLY A 290 -2.68 4.95 -7.38
C GLY A 290 -4.11 4.44 -7.35
N GLY A 291 -4.44 3.40 -8.14
CA GLY A 291 -5.73 2.73 -8.11
C GLY A 291 -5.97 1.99 -6.80
N LEU A 292 -4.96 1.27 -6.32
CA LEU A 292 -4.93 0.66 -4.99
C LEU A 292 -5.18 1.72 -3.91
N ILE A 293 -4.38 2.78 -3.90
CA ILE A 293 -4.46 3.85 -2.91
C ILE A 293 -5.83 4.52 -2.97
N ALA A 294 -6.39 4.79 -4.16
CA ALA A 294 -7.71 5.37 -4.33
C ALA A 294 -8.81 4.49 -3.71
N LEU A 295 -8.77 3.17 -3.97
CA LEU A 295 -9.71 2.21 -3.39
C LEU A 295 -9.65 2.23 -1.86
N TYR A 296 -8.44 2.16 -1.30
CA TYR A 296 -8.23 2.08 0.15
C TYR A 296 -8.57 3.40 0.84
N SER A 297 -8.20 4.54 0.27
CA SER A 297 -8.60 5.87 0.77
C SER A 297 -10.12 6.01 0.81
N ALA A 298 -10.82 5.61 -0.25
CA ALA A 298 -12.27 5.67 -0.33
C ALA A 298 -12.95 4.73 0.68
N ALA A 299 -12.41 3.53 0.89
CA ALA A 299 -12.94 2.59 1.88
C ALA A 299 -12.80 3.11 3.32
N LEU A 300 -11.69 3.81 3.62
CA LEU A 300 -11.41 4.33 4.96
C LEU A 300 -12.08 5.67 5.30
N ASP A 301 -12.45 6.46 4.28
CA ASP A 301 -12.95 7.82 4.47
C ASP A 301 -14.26 8.07 3.70
N SER A 302 -15.35 8.25 4.45
CA SER A 302 -16.68 8.46 3.90
C SER A 302 -16.91 9.86 3.31
N ARG A 303 -15.96 10.79 3.45
CA ARG A 303 -16.06 12.16 2.90
C ARG A 303 -15.71 12.23 1.41
N ILE A 304 -15.16 11.16 0.84
CA ILE A 304 -14.91 11.04 -0.61
C ILE A 304 -16.22 10.66 -1.30
N ASP A 305 -16.73 11.55 -2.15
CA ASP A 305 -18.04 11.42 -2.80
C ASP A 305 -18.01 10.47 -4.03
N ALA A 306 -16.90 10.43 -4.77
CA ALA A 306 -16.73 9.55 -5.94
C ALA A 306 -15.28 9.06 -6.13
N THR A 307 -15.12 7.79 -6.48
CA THR A 307 -13.81 7.15 -6.65
C THR A 307 -13.67 6.45 -8.00
N VAL A 308 -12.53 6.62 -8.67
CA VAL A 308 -12.15 5.85 -9.87
C VAL A 308 -10.92 5.00 -9.58
N VAL A 309 -11.03 3.70 -9.81
CA VAL A 309 -9.94 2.72 -9.67
C VAL A 309 -9.62 2.16 -11.05
N SER A 310 -8.44 2.50 -11.57
CA SER A 310 -8.02 2.11 -12.93
C SER A 310 -6.85 1.12 -12.88
N GLY A 311 -6.95 0.00 -13.59
CA GLY A 311 -5.83 -0.92 -13.78
C GLY A 311 -5.27 -1.54 -12.48
N TYR A 312 -6.13 -1.77 -11.47
CA TYR A 312 -5.77 -2.40 -10.20
C TYR A 312 -6.77 -3.49 -9.77
N PHE A 313 -8.07 -3.15 -9.75
CA PHE A 313 -9.14 -3.94 -9.12
C PHE A 313 -9.24 -5.40 -9.63
N GLN A 314 -9.09 -6.40 -8.77
CA GLN A 314 -9.17 -7.84 -9.10
C GLN A 314 -9.18 -8.73 -7.85
N GLU A 315 -9.40 -10.03 -8.03
CA GLU A 315 -9.25 -11.06 -6.99
C GLU A 315 -7.84 -11.04 -6.37
N ARG A 316 -7.76 -11.01 -5.04
CA ARG A 316 -6.51 -10.83 -4.28
C ARG A 316 -5.89 -12.11 -3.72
N GLU A 317 -6.49 -13.28 -3.90
CA GLU A 317 -5.98 -14.57 -3.40
C GLU A 317 -4.55 -14.89 -3.90
N ASN A 318 -4.14 -14.31 -5.03
CA ASN A 318 -2.82 -14.48 -5.61
C ASN A 318 -1.87 -13.30 -5.37
N VAL A 319 -2.16 -12.40 -4.42
CA VAL A 319 -1.32 -11.22 -4.12
C VAL A 319 0.13 -11.59 -3.77
N TRP A 320 0.38 -12.78 -3.20
CA TRP A 320 1.71 -13.29 -2.91
C TRP A 320 2.62 -13.46 -4.15
N LYS A 321 2.04 -13.44 -5.37
CA LYS A 321 2.78 -13.44 -6.65
C LYS A 321 3.16 -12.04 -7.11
N GLU A 322 2.58 -11.01 -6.52
CA GLU A 322 2.89 -9.61 -6.79
C GLU A 322 4.13 -9.18 -6.01
N PRO A 323 4.74 -8.01 -6.32
CA PRO A 323 5.86 -7.51 -5.55
C PRO A 323 5.53 -7.40 -4.07
N ILE A 324 6.49 -7.74 -3.21
CA ILE A 324 6.30 -7.87 -1.76
C ILE A 324 5.74 -6.60 -1.10
N TYR A 325 5.97 -5.43 -1.68
CA TYR A 325 5.39 -4.16 -1.23
C TYR A 325 3.87 -4.04 -1.45
N ARG A 326 3.19 -5.08 -1.95
CA ARG A 326 1.73 -5.21 -1.98
C ARG A 326 1.19 -6.27 -1.01
N ASP A 327 2.07 -7.02 -0.35
CA ASP A 327 1.67 -8.06 0.60
C ASP A 327 1.28 -7.42 1.94
N VAL A 328 0.01 -7.55 2.30
CA VAL A 328 -0.54 -6.97 3.54
C VAL A 328 -0.93 -8.13 4.45
N TRP A 329 -0.27 -8.20 5.61
CA TRP A 329 -0.52 -9.24 6.61
C TRP A 329 -2.01 -9.31 6.97
N GLY A 330 -2.58 -10.51 6.86
CA GLY A 330 -3.97 -10.78 7.23
C GLY A 330 -5.03 -10.24 6.27
N LEU A 331 -4.67 -9.57 5.16
CA LEU A 331 -5.64 -8.94 4.25
C LEU A 331 -6.66 -9.94 3.70
N VAL A 332 -6.18 -10.98 3.02
CA VAL A 332 -7.07 -11.90 2.29
C VAL A 332 -8.01 -12.68 3.20
N ARG A 333 -7.68 -12.82 4.50
CA ARG A 333 -8.53 -13.49 5.51
C ARG A 333 -9.92 -12.86 5.60
N GLU A 334 -10.01 -11.54 5.45
CA GLU A 334 -11.25 -10.77 5.62
C GLU A 334 -11.64 -9.96 4.37
N PHE A 335 -10.68 -9.59 3.53
CA PHE A 335 -10.88 -8.66 2.43
C PHE A 335 -10.38 -9.21 1.09
N ASP A 336 -11.25 -9.19 0.10
CA ASP A 336 -10.89 -9.02 -1.30
C ASP A 336 -11.19 -7.59 -1.76
N ASP A 337 -10.85 -7.26 -3.01
CA ASP A 337 -11.20 -5.96 -3.57
C ASP A 337 -12.73 -5.71 -3.57
N ALA A 338 -13.57 -6.73 -3.75
CA ALA A 338 -15.03 -6.62 -3.62
C ALA A 338 -15.49 -6.26 -2.18
N GLU A 339 -14.87 -6.85 -1.16
CA GLU A 339 -15.17 -6.51 0.24
C GLU A 339 -14.73 -5.08 0.57
N ILE A 340 -13.57 -4.65 0.07
CA ILE A 340 -13.11 -3.26 0.22
C ILE A 340 -14.05 -2.30 -0.52
N ALA A 341 -14.52 -2.66 -1.71
CA ALA A 341 -15.52 -1.89 -2.45
C ALA A 341 -16.86 -1.79 -1.69
N SER A 342 -17.24 -2.82 -0.93
CA SER A 342 -18.43 -2.76 -0.07
C SER A 342 -18.34 -1.66 0.99
N LEU A 343 -17.14 -1.33 1.48
CA LEU A 343 -16.92 -0.23 2.44
C LEU A 343 -17.12 1.16 1.83
N ILE A 344 -17.19 1.25 0.49
CA ILE A 344 -17.44 2.48 -0.25
C ILE A 344 -18.93 2.69 -0.48
N ALA A 345 -19.70 1.61 -0.63
CA ALA A 345 -21.14 1.67 -0.83
C ALA A 345 -21.83 2.51 0.28
N PRO A 346 -22.81 3.37 -0.05
CA PRO A 346 -23.44 3.54 -1.37
C PRO A 346 -22.76 4.62 -2.25
N ARG A 347 -21.57 5.13 -1.90
CA ARG A 347 -20.90 6.22 -2.63
C ARG A 347 -20.39 5.75 -3.99
N VAL A 348 -20.15 6.70 -4.90
CA VAL A 348 -19.82 6.34 -6.30
C VAL A 348 -18.46 5.64 -6.39
N LEU A 349 -18.45 4.46 -7.01
CA LEU A 349 -17.26 3.68 -7.32
C LEU A 349 -17.26 3.31 -8.79
N ILE A 350 -16.21 3.73 -9.50
CA ILE A 350 -16.00 3.46 -10.91
C ILE A 350 -14.77 2.57 -11.03
N ILE A 351 -14.96 1.37 -11.56
CA ILE A 351 -13.89 0.45 -11.87
C ILE A 351 -13.58 0.56 -13.36
N GLU A 352 -12.34 0.91 -13.69
CA GLU A 352 -11.86 0.93 -15.07
C GLU A 352 -10.93 -0.26 -15.31
N ALA A 353 -11.45 -1.26 -16.03
CA ALA A 353 -10.65 -2.36 -16.57
C ALA A 353 -9.85 -1.84 -17.77
N CYS A 354 -8.57 -1.56 -17.53
CA CYS A 354 -7.61 -1.05 -18.50
C CYS A 354 -6.24 -1.73 -18.28
N ARG A 355 -5.26 -1.43 -19.15
CA ARG A 355 -3.92 -2.02 -19.03
C ARG A 355 -3.27 -1.51 -17.75
N GLY A 356 -3.02 -2.40 -16.80
CA GLY A 356 -2.31 -2.10 -15.55
C GLY A 356 -0.81 -1.90 -15.76
N PRO A 357 -0.08 -1.47 -14.72
CA PRO A 357 1.38 -1.54 -14.73
C PRO A 357 1.84 -3.00 -14.86
N GLU A 358 2.89 -3.24 -15.62
CA GLU A 358 3.44 -4.58 -15.88
C GLU A 358 4.92 -4.63 -15.54
N LEU A 359 5.32 -5.60 -14.71
CA LEU A 359 6.67 -5.77 -14.19
C LEU A 359 7.02 -7.25 -14.11
N ASN A 360 8.25 -7.59 -14.49
CA ASN A 360 8.74 -8.97 -14.53
C ASN A 360 9.82 -9.24 -13.46
N GLY A 361 9.63 -8.72 -12.25
CA GLY A 361 10.60 -8.81 -11.15
C GLY A 361 11.17 -7.44 -10.74
N PRO A 362 12.07 -7.42 -9.74
CA PRO A 362 12.75 -6.21 -9.31
C PRO A 362 13.75 -5.71 -10.37
N PRO A 363 14.22 -4.45 -10.27
CA PRO A 363 15.31 -3.95 -11.09
C PRO A 363 16.54 -4.88 -11.02
N PRO A 364 17.26 -5.07 -12.14
CA PRO A 364 18.54 -5.77 -12.10
C PRO A 364 19.52 -5.02 -11.20
N ALA A 365 20.37 -5.74 -10.48
CA ALA A 365 21.43 -5.11 -9.72
C ALA A 365 22.47 -4.46 -10.66
N ALA A 366 22.75 -3.18 -10.43
CA ALA A 366 23.91 -2.53 -11.02
C ALA A 366 25.20 -3.23 -10.53
N GLN A 367 26.30 -3.08 -11.27
CA GLN A 367 27.54 -3.84 -11.03
C GLN A 367 28.10 -3.67 -9.60
N GLU A 368 27.78 -2.56 -8.94
CA GLU A 368 28.22 -2.20 -7.59
C GLU A 368 27.10 -2.29 -6.52
N HIS A 369 25.89 -2.72 -6.91
CA HIS A 369 24.77 -2.88 -5.98
C HIS A 369 24.56 -4.35 -5.62
N GLN A 370 24.19 -4.61 -4.36
CA GLN A 370 23.83 -5.93 -3.89
C GLN A 370 22.52 -6.41 -4.54
N ASN A 371 22.53 -7.67 -4.98
CA ASN A 371 21.36 -8.34 -5.56
C ASN A 371 20.55 -9.06 -4.46
N VAL A 372 19.74 -8.28 -3.75
CA VAL A 372 19.00 -8.70 -2.53
C VAL A 372 17.52 -8.33 -2.56
N ALA A 373 17.03 -7.82 -3.69
CA ALA A 373 15.60 -7.62 -3.91
C ALA A 373 14.83 -8.94 -3.91
N CYS A 374 13.57 -8.90 -3.48
CA CYS A 374 12.70 -10.06 -3.53
C CYS A 374 12.61 -10.54 -5.00
N PRO A 375 13.09 -11.75 -5.32
CA PRO A 375 13.17 -12.21 -6.71
C PRO A 375 11.79 -12.53 -7.29
N ASN A 376 10.82 -12.74 -6.40
CA ASN A 376 9.48 -13.20 -6.72
C ASN A 376 8.52 -12.02 -6.58
N GLY A 377 7.94 -11.59 -7.70
CA GLY A 377 6.99 -10.48 -7.71
C GLY A 377 6.79 -9.95 -9.11
N LYS A 378 5.61 -10.16 -9.67
CA LYS A 378 5.25 -9.67 -11.00
C LYS A 378 3.99 -8.84 -10.91
N LEU A 379 3.98 -7.73 -11.64
CA LEU A 379 2.73 -7.05 -11.94
C LEU A 379 2.30 -7.47 -13.35
N ILE A 380 1.07 -7.93 -13.44
CA ILE A 380 0.40 -8.18 -14.71
C ILE A 380 -0.84 -7.29 -14.76
N SER A 381 -1.25 -6.90 -15.97
CA SER A 381 -2.53 -6.22 -16.14
C SER A 381 -3.67 -7.05 -15.53
N PRO A 382 -4.54 -6.47 -14.69
CA PRO A 382 -5.69 -7.19 -14.13
C PRO A 382 -6.52 -7.87 -15.23
N PRO A 383 -6.71 -9.20 -15.18
CA PRO A 383 -7.52 -9.88 -16.17
C PRO A 383 -8.97 -9.37 -16.13
N VAL A 384 -9.53 -9.03 -17.29
CA VAL A 384 -10.89 -8.46 -17.39
C VAL A 384 -11.93 -9.36 -16.71
N ASP A 385 -11.81 -10.69 -16.85
CA ASP A 385 -12.73 -11.63 -16.23
C ASP A 385 -12.64 -11.62 -14.70
N SER A 386 -11.45 -11.40 -14.13
CA SER A 386 -11.26 -11.25 -12.67
C SER A 386 -11.87 -9.94 -12.17
N VAL A 387 -11.62 -8.83 -12.88
CA VAL A 387 -12.24 -7.53 -12.61
C VAL A 387 -13.77 -7.65 -12.62
N GLN A 388 -14.32 -8.32 -13.63
CA GLN A 388 -15.76 -8.52 -13.78
C GLN A 388 -16.35 -9.35 -12.63
N ARG A 389 -15.70 -10.46 -12.23
CA ARG A 389 -16.13 -11.27 -11.09
C ARG A 389 -16.19 -10.47 -9.79
N GLU A 390 -15.16 -9.66 -9.49
CA GLU A 390 -15.15 -8.82 -8.29
C GLU A 390 -16.23 -7.73 -8.32
N VAL A 391 -16.45 -7.10 -9.48
CA VAL A 391 -17.54 -6.13 -9.64
C VAL A 391 -18.90 -6.80 -9.44
N ASP A 392 -19.09 -8.00 -9.97
CA ASP A 392 -20.35 -8.72 -9.85
C ASP A 392 -20.61 -9.22 -8.43
N ARG A 393 -19.57 -9.54 -7.65
CA ARG A 393 -19.70 -9.76 -6.19
C ARG A 393 -20.15 -8.50 -5.45
N THR A 394 -19.70 -7.33 -5.91
CA THR A 394 -20.01 -6.03 -5.28
C THR A 394 -21.41 -5.51 -5.65
N ARG A 395 -21.91 -5.84 -6.85
CA ARG A 395 -23.14 -5.30 -7.44
C ARG A 395 -24.41 -5.51 -6.57
N PRO A 396 -24.66 -6.69 -5.97
CA PRO A 396 -25.82 -6.89 -5.10
C PRO A 396 -25.86 -5.95 -3.90
N ILE A 397 -24.69 -5.59 -3.35
CA ILE A 397 -24.56 -4.70 -2.19
C ILE A 397 -25.06 -3.30 -2.54
N PHE A 398 -24.58 -2.75 -3.67
CA PHE A 398 -25.03 -1.44 -4.16
C PHE A 398 -26.51 -1.45 -4.53
N ALA A 399 -26.99 -2.53 -5.16
CA ALA A 399 -28.40 -2.67 -5.52
C ALA A 399 -29.32 -2.71 -4.29
N ALA A 400 -28.93 -3.46 -3.25
CA ALA A 400 -29.69 -3.56 -2.00
C ALA A 400 -29.81 -2.23 -1.25
N LEU A 401 -28.84 -1.32 -1.44
CA LEU A 401 -28.86 0.04 -0.89
C LEU A 401 -29.60 1.06 -1.78
N GLY A 402 -30.21 0.62 -2.89
CA GLY A 402 -30.86 1.53 -3.86
C GLY A 402 -29.87 2.43 -4.61
N ALA A 403 -28.59 2.04 -4.65
CA ALA A 403 -27.48 2.80 -5.23
C ALA A 403 -26.79 2.02 -6.36
N GLY A 404 -27.50 1.11 -7.04
CA GLY A 404 -26.94 0.27 -8.12
C GLY A 404 -26.27 1.08 -9.23
N GLN A 405 -26.78 2.29 -9.51
CA GLN A 405 -26.23 3.25 -10.46
C GLN A 405 -24.90 3.89 -10.01
N ASN A 406 -24.52 3.75 -8.74
CA ASN A 406 -23.28 4.33 -8.21
C ASN A 406 -22.07 3.40 -8.40
N LEU A 407 -22.29 2.12 -8.75
CA LEU A 407 -21.23 1.19 -9.16
C LEU A 407 -21.17 1.12 -10.68
N HIS A 408 -20.08 1.62 -11.27
CA HIS A 408 -19.87 1.60 -12.72
C HIS A 408 -18.63 0.78 -13.09
N LEU A 409 -18.75 -0.07 -14.11
CA LEU A 409 -17.61 -0.77 -14.70
C LEU A 409 -17.43 -0.29 -16.14
N THR A 410 -16.22 0.14 -16.48
CA THR A 410 -15.80 0.49 -17.83
C THR A 410 -14.70 -0.47 -18.29
N ILE A 411 -14.90 -1.14 -19.41
CA ILE A 411 -13.88 -2.01 -20.03
C ILE A 411 -13.24 -1.27 -21.20
N ASN A 412 -12.10 -0.63 -20.97
CA ASN A 412 -11.45 0.20 -21.98
C ASN A 412 -10.64 -0.67 -22.96
N LYS A 413 -11.06 -0.69 -24.24
CA LYS A 413 -10.43 -1.48 -25.33
C LYS A 413 -10.16 -2.94 -24.91
N GLY A 414 -11.16 -3.60 -24.33
CA GLY A 414 -11.03 -5.00 -23.88
C GLY A 414 -9.98 -5.20 -22.78
N GLY A 415 -9.80 -4.20 -21.89
CA GLY A 415 -8.79 -4.24 -20.83
C GLY A 415 -7.38 -3.84 -21.27
N ARG A 416 -7.18 -3.44 -22.52
CA ARG A 416 -5.85 -3.04 -23.05
C ARG A 416 -5.69 -1.55 -23.27
N GLY A 417 -6.75 -0.78 -23.02
CA GLY A 417 -6.70 0.68 -23.12
C GLY A 417 -5.83 1.31 -22.04
N VAL A 418 -5.46 2.57 -22.23
CA VAL A 418 -4.77 3.35 -21.18
C VAL A 418 -5.77 3.83 -20.13
N ALA A 419 -5.28 4.14 -18.94
CA ALA A 419 -6.12 4.70 -17.87
C ALA A 419 -6.77 6.04 -18.25
N GLY A 420 -7.87 6.38 -17.58
CA GLY A 420 -8.57 7.65 -17.77
C GLY A 420 -9.31 7.75 -19.11
N SER A 421 -9.99 6.67 -19.50
CA SER A 421 -10.86 6.67 -20.67
C SER A 421 -11.88 7.80 -20.62
N GLN A 422 -12.39 8.19 -21.80
CA GLN A 422 -13.44 9.21 -21.86
C GLN A 422 -14.70 8.80 -21.09
N GLU A 423 -15.02 7.50 -21.03
CA GLU A 423 -16.19 6.99 -20.32
C GLU A 423 -16.03 7.13 -18.81
N ALA A 424 -14.92 6.62 -18.24
CA ALA A 424 -14.63 6.73 -16.81
C ALA A 424 -14.62 8.21 -16.35
N LEU A 425 -13.98 9.09 -17.11
CA LEU A 425 -13.94 10.53 -16.80
C LEU A 425 -15.33 11.19 -16.92
N LYS A 426 -16.13 10.85 -17.93
CA LYS A 426 -17.50 11.37 -18.06
C LYS A 426 -18.34 10.95 -16.86
N PHE A 427 -18.22 9.70 -16.42
CA PHE A 427 -18.95 9.20 -15.27
C PHE A 427 -18.53 9.94 -14.00
N LEU A 428 -17.22 9.98 -13.70
CA LEU A 428 -16.68 10.70 -12.54
C LEU A 428 -17.14 12.17 -12.51
N LEU A 429 -16.99 12.91 -13.61
CA LEU A 429 -17.39 14.31 -13.68
C LEU A 429 -18.89 14.50 -13.43
N ARG A 430 -19.74 13.64 -14.00
CA ARG A 430 -21.19 13.68 -13.75
C ARG A 430 -21.53 13.41 -12.30
N SER A 431 -20.89 12.41 -11.69
CA SER A 431 -21.07 12.07 -10.27
C SER A 431 -20.63 13.20 -9.34
N LEU A 432 -19.61 13.97 -9.73
CA LEU A 432 -19.16 15.19 -9.04
C LEU A 432 -19.96 16.44 -9.45
N GLY A 433 -21.11 16.30 -10.14
CA GLY A 433 -21.95 17.43 -10.53
C GLY A 433 -21.38 18.32 -11.65
N VAL A 434 -20.25 17.96 -12.24
CA VAL A 434 -19.61 18.69 -13.35
C VAL A 434 -20.24 18.29 -14.68
N ARG A 435 -21.18 19.11 -15.18
CA ARG A 435 -21.98 18.82 -16.38
C ARG A 435 -21.34 19.23 -17.72
N ARG A 436 -20.13 19.80 -17.70
CA ARG A 436 -19.45 20.28 -18.91
C ARG A 436 -18.96 19.10 -19.77
N PRO A 437 -19.13 19.12 -21.11
CA PRO A 437 -18.64 18.04 -21.96
C PRO A 437 -17.10 17.97 -21.93
N LEU A 438 -16.54 16.76 -22.04
CA LEU A 438 -15.11 16.57 -22.28
C LEU A 438 -14.76 17.23 -23.62
N ARG A 439 -13.75 18.10 -23.62
CA ARG A 439 -13.23 18.74 -24.82
C ARG A 439 -12.17 17.82 -25.46
N PRO A 440 -11.81 18.05 -26.73
CA PRO A 440 -10.55 17.52 -27.26
C PRO A 440 -9.40 17.85 -26.31
N ILE A 441 -8.38 17.00 -26.29
CA ILE A 441 -7.16 17.21 -25.50
C ILE A 441 -6.57 18.55 -25.92
N ALA A 442 -6.40 19.47 -24.97
CA ALA A 442 -5.86 20.80 -25.24
C ALA A 442 -4.33 20.76 -25.48
N GLU A 443 -3.67 21.92 -25.51
CA GLU A 443 -2.21 22.00 -25.43
C GLU A 443 -1.71 21.77 -24.00
N SER A 444 -0.56 21.09 -23.87
CA SER A 444 0.06 20.83 -22.57
C SER A 444 0.41 22.14 -21.85
N PRO A 445 0.40 22.14 -20.50
CA PRO A 445 0.91 23.28 -19.76
C PRO A 445 2.38 23.54 -20.13
N HIS A 446 2.76 24.81 -20.15
CA HIS A 446 4.14 25.25 -20.35
C HIS A 446 4.73 25.76 -19.04
N TYR A 447 6.01 25.47 -18.81
CA TYR A 447 6.72 25.97 -17.65
C TYR A 447 6.81 27.50 -17.68
N VAL A 448 6.52 28.13 -16.54
CA VAL A 448 6.72 29.57 -16.32
C VAL A 448 8.06 29.81 -15.60
N ARG A 449 8.54 28.80 -14.88
CA ARG A 449 9.87 28.76 -14.27
C ARG A 449 10.42 27.34 -14.34
N GLU A 450 11.71 27.21 -14.10
CA GLU A 450 12.35 25.91 -13.95
C GLU A 450 11.70 25.11 -12.82
N GLY A 451 11.43 23.84 -13.11
CA GLY A 451 10.86 22.91 -12.14
C GLY A 451 11.92 22.39 -11.16
N VAL A 452 11.44 21.84 -10.06
CA VAL A 452 12.30 21.05 -9.17
C VAL A 452 12.52 19.70 -9.83
N ASP A 453 13.77 19.23 -9.84
CA ASP A 453 14.12 17.89 -10.33
C ASP A 453 13.23 16.83 -9.62
N PRO A 454 12.40 16.09 -10.37
CA PRO A 454 11.56 15.03 -9.81
C PRO A 454 12.35 13.97 -9.02
N GLN A 455 13.62 13.72 -9.36
CA GLN A 455 14.46 12.76 -8.64
C GLN A 455 14.87 13.29 -7.26
N LEU A 456 15.20 14.58 -7.13
CA LEU A 456 15.47 15.19 -5.82
C LEU A 456 14.22 15.18 -4.94
N ARG A 457 13.04 15.45 -5.53
CA ARG A 457 11.76 15.36 -4.81
C ARG A 457 11.49 13.94 -4.32
N LEU A 458 11.69 12.94 -5.18
CA LEU A 458 11.55 11.54 -4.84
C LEU A 458 12.47 11.13 -3.70
N ARG A 459 13.76 11.49 -3.79
CA ARG A 459 14.74 11.20 -2.74
C ARG A 459 14.35 11.84 -1.41
N SER A 460 13.97 13.13 -1.40
CA SER A 460 13.48 13.82 -0.20
C SER A 460 12.27 13.10 0.43
N GLN A 461 11.31 12.66 -0.39
CA GLN A 461 10.13 11.93 0.09
C GLN A 461 10.46 10.53 0.61
N LEU A 462 11.41 9.84 -0.02
CA LEU A 462 11.92 8.55 0.43
C LEU A 462 12.63 8.70 1.79
N ASP A 463 13.57 9.64 1.89
CA ASP A 463 14.34 9.92 3.11
C ASP A 463 13.41 10.27 4.29
N GLN A 464 12.36 11.07 4.05
CA GLN A 464 11.35 11.37 5.07
C GLN A 464 10.60 10.12 5.55
N MET A 465 10.21 9.22 4.64
CA MET A 465 9.58 7.94 5.03
C MET A 465 10.54 7.05 5.80
N ILE A 466 11.82 6.98 5.41
CA ILE A 466 12.85 6.23 6.13
C ILE A 466 12.98 6.78 7.56
N VAL A 467 13.20 8.10 7.70
CA VAL A 467 13.39 8.75 9.01
C VAL A 467 12.16 8.56 9.90
N PHE A 468 10.96 8.74 9.36
CA PHE A 468 9.72 8.52 10.12
C PHE A 468 9.61 7.06 10.59
N THR A 469 9.84 6.09 9.70
CA THR A 469 9.78 4.65 10.01
C THR A 469 10.81 4.27 11.07
N GLN A 470 12.05 4.74 10.93
CA GLN A 470 13.12 4.50 11.91
C GLN A 470 12.82 5.16 13.26
N GLY A 471 12.16 6.33 13.26
CA GLY A 471 11.66 6.95 14.48
C GLY A 471 10.66 6.05 15.21
N LEU A 472 9.73 5.42 14.50
CA LEU A 472 8.78 4.46 15.08
C LEU A 472 9.49 3.22 15.66
N VAL A 473 10.53 2.73 14.99
CA VAL A 473 11.37 1.64 15.52
C VAL A 473 12.01 2.05 16.86
N GLN A 474 12.58 3.25 16.93
CA GLN A 474 13.17 3.77 18.18
C GLN A 474 12.14 3.88 19.31
N LYS A 475 10.87 4.16 18.99
CA LYS A 475 9.75 4.21 19.94
C LYS A 475 9.11 2.87 20.28
N SER A 476 9.53 1.79 19.64
CA SER A 476 8.95 0.45 19.88
C SER A 476 9.10 -0.06 21.32
N PRO A 477 10.18 0.21 22.08
CA PRO A 477 10.26 -0.16 23.49
C PRO A 477 9.18 0.48 24.35
N GLU A 478 8.85 1.76 24.12
CA GLU A 478 7.81 2.49 24.84
C GLU A 478 6.43 1.89 24.54
N ARG A 479 6.16 1.57 23.27
CA ARG A 479 4.91 0.89 22.86
C ARG A 479 4.77 -0.50 23.46
N ARG A 480 5.85 -1.27 23.57
CA ARG A 480 5.83 -2.55 24.29
C ARG A 480 5.55 -2.34 25.77
N ALA A 481 6.18 -1.38 26.43
CA ALA A 481 5.92 -1.07 27.84
C ALA A 481 4.45 -0.68 28.06
N GLU A 482 3.86 0.13 27.17
CA GLU A 482 2.44 0.48 27.18
C GLU A 482 1.54 -0.77 27.06
N PHE A 483 1.84 -1.66 26.11
CA PHE A 483 1.08 -2.90 25.91
C PHE A 483 1.08 -3.83 27.14
N TRP A 484 2.18 -3.88 27.88
CA TRP A 484 2.33 -4.68 29.10
C TRP A 484 2.00 -3.91 30.40
N SER A 485 1.65 -2.63 30.33
CA SER A 485 1.52 -1.73 31.49
C SER A 485 0.48 -2.16 32.54
N LYS A 486 -0.55 -2.91 32.13
CA LYS A 486 -1.63 -3.39 33.02
C LYS A 486 -1.38 -4.80 33.59
N THR A 487 -0.22 -5.39 33.30
CA THR A 487 0.10 -6.75 33.72
C THR A 487 0.73 -6.76 35.11
N ASP A 488 0.40 -7.77 35.91
CA ASP A 488 0.83 -7.91 37.30
C ASP A 488 1.71 -9.15 37.45
N ALA A 489 3.00 -8.93 37.67
CA ALA A 489 4.00 -9.98 37.85
C ALA A 489 4.27 -10.33 39.34
N SER A 490 3.41 -9.88 40.26
CA SER A 490 3.60 -10.13 41.71
C SER A 490 3.43 -11.61 42.11
N SER A 491 2.68 -12.41 41.35
CA SER A 491 2.60 -13.86 41.50
C SER A 491 2.26 -14.57 40.18
N PRO A 492 2.53 -15.89 40.04
CA PRO A 492 2.14 -16.66 38.86
C PRO A 492 0.63 -16.66 38.57
N GLU A 493 -0.22 -16.58 39.59
CA GLU A 493 -1.67 -16.49 39.48
C GLU A 493 -2.07 -15.14 38.89
N ARG A 494 -1.57 -14.04 39.47
CA ARG A 494 -1.82 -12.68 38.99
C ARG A 494 -1.30 -12.47 37.58
N TRP A 495 -0.13 -13.01 37.26
CA TRP A 495 0.41 -12.95 35.91
C TRP A 495 -0.51 -13.65 34.91
N ARG A 496 -0.97 -14.87 35.22
CA ARG A 496 -1.90 -15.61 34.36
C ARG A 496 -3.22 -14.88 34.16
N GLU A 497 -3.79 -14.30 35.21
CA GLU A 497 -5.04 -13.54 35.14
C GLU A 497 -4.88 -12.27 34.31
N THR A 498 -3.88 -11.44 34.64
CA THR A 498 -3.73 -10.10 34.05
C THR A 498 -3.15 -10.10 32.64
N THR A 499 -2.46 -11.17 32.22
CA THR A 499 -1.95 -11.32 30.85
C THR A 499 -2.93 -12.02 29.90
N LYS A 500 -4.16 -12.34 30.33
CA LYS A 500 -5.16 -13.02 29.47
C LYS A 500 -5.36 -12.26 28.15
N LEU A 501 -5.53 -10.94 28.23
CA LEU A 501 -5.76 -10.10 27.04
C LEU A 501 -4.57 -10.16 26.06
N GLN A 502 -3.33 -10.10 26.56
CA GLN A 502 -2.14 -10.17 25.72
C GLN A 502 -1.97 -11.56 25.10
N ARG A 503 -2.28 -12.63 25.84
CA ARG A 503 -2.23 -14.00 25.30
C ARG A 503 -3.29 -14.21 24.22
N ASP A 504 -4.52 -13.74 24.45
CA ASP A 504 -5.60 -13.81 23.47
C ASP A 504 -5.23 -13.01 22.22
N TYR A 505 -4.73 -11.78 22.39
CA TYR A 505 -4.26 -10.93 21.28
C TYR A 505 -3.16 -11.60 20.46
N ILE A 506 -2.12 -12.14 21.11
CA ILE A 506 -1.03 -12.82 20.40
C ILE A 506 -1.59 -14.04 19.67
N TRP A 507 -2.45 -14.83 20.31
CA TRP A 507 -3.06 -16.01 19.68
C TRP A 507 -3.90 -15.65 18.45
N GLU A 508 -4.73 -14.61 18.54
CA GLU A 508 -5.61 -14.17 17.45
C GLU A 508 -4.86 -13.50 16.30
N GLU A 509 -3.79 -12.75 16.58
CA GLU A 509 -3.06 -11.98 15.57
C GLU A 509 -1.86 -12.73 14.97
N THR A 510 -1.37 -13.79 15.63
CA THR A 510 -0.27 -14.65 15.13
C THR A 510 -0.70 -16.06 14.68
N GLY A 511 -1.87 -16.54 15.12
CA GLY A 511 -2.52 -17.77 14.64
C GLY A 511 -3.26 -17.55 13.33
#